data_AF-A0A9Q1MX47-F1
#
_entry.id   AF-A0A9Q1MX47-F1
#
_cell.length_a   1.000
_cell.length_b   1.000
_cell.length_c   1.000
_cell.angle_alpha   90.00
_cell.angle_beta   90.00
_cell.angle_gamma   90.00
#
_symmetry.space_group_name_H-M   'P 1'
#
loop_
_entity.id
_entity.type
_entity.pdbx_description
1 polymer ?
#
loop_
_entity_poly.entity_id
_entity_poly.type
_entity_poly.pdbx_seq_one_letter_code
_entity_poly.pdbx_strand_id
1 'polypeptide(L)'
;MLSSGCCCSGKAALSDEYFVERKLYPNVDFYSGLIYRAIGFPTEFFPVLFAIPRMAGYLSHWRESLDDPDTKIMRSAQVYTGVWLRHYMPLKDRSPSTETDKFGQVSVSNATRRRLAGSGD
;
A
#
# COMPACT_ATOMS: atom_id res chain seq x y z
N MET A 1 30.92 -18.55 -7.49
CA MET A 1 29.69 -18.49 -8.32
C MET A 1 28.62 -17.64 -7.63
N LEU A 2 28.99 -16.44 -7.16
CA LEU A 2 28.04 -15.47 -6.60
C LEU A 2 27.60 -14.57 -7.76
N SER A 3 26.38 -14.76 -8.26
CA SER A 3 25.92 -14.07 -9.45
C SER A 3 25.72 -12.58 -9.20
N SER A 4 26.23 -11.82 -10.16
CA SER A 4 26.36 -10.38 -10.30
C SER A 4 25.04 -9.62 -10.46
N GLY A 5 23.92 -10.14 -9.94
CA GLY A 5 22.57 -9.74 -10.38
C GLY A 5 21.90 -8.59 -9.61
N CYS A 6 22.31 -8.30 -8.36
CA CYS A 6 21.50 -7.43 -7.49
C CYS A 6 22.03 -5.99 -7.38
N CYS A 7 23.29 -5.73 -7.70
CA CYS A 7 23.90 -4.40 -7.51
C CYS A 7 23.59 -3.39 -8.64
N CYS A 8 23.10 -3.87 -9.79
CA CYS A 8 22.85 -3.03 -10.97
C CYS A 8 21.49 -2.31 -10.96
N SER A 9 20.52 -2.78 -10.18
CA SER A 9 19.13 -2.27 -10.24
C SER A 9 18.97 -0.83 -9.73
N GLY A 10 19.76 -0.42 -8.73
CA GLY A 10 19.67 0.93 -8.16
C GLY A 10 20.15 2.03 -9.13
N LYS A 11 21.21 1.77 -9.90
CA LYS A 11 21.76 2.71 -10.89
C LYS A 11 20.84 2.85 -12.10
N ALA A 12 20.26 1.74 -12.57
CA ALA A 12 19.32 1.75 -13.69
C ALA A 12 18.04 2.53 -13.37
N ALA A 13 17.50 2.41 -12.14
CA ALA A 13 16.30 3.13 -11.71
C ALA A 13 16.52 4.65 -11.55
N LEU A 14 17.75 5.10 -11.27
CA LEU A 14 18.08 6.52 -11.14
C LEU A 14 18.34 7.22 -12.49
N SER A 15 18.69 6.45 -13.52
CA SER A 15 18.98 6.95 -14.87
C SER A 15 17.78 6.90 -15.82
N ASP A 16 16.69 6.24 -15.43
CA ASP A 16 15.49 6.10 -16.24
C ASP A 16 14.60 7.35 -16.10
N GLU A 17 14.31 7.98 -17.25
CA GLU A 17 13.51 9.19 -17.40
C GLU A 17 12.14 9.06 -16.70
N TYR A 18 11.54 7.86 -16.72
CA TYR A 18 10.28 7.57 -16.05
C TYR A 18 10.32 7.81 -14.53
N PHE A 19 11.44 7.51 -13.88
CA PHE A 19 11.62 7.62 -12.43
C PHE A 19 12.06 9.02 -12.00
N VAL A 20 12.86 9.69 -12.84
CA VAL A 20 13.32 11.06 -12.61
C VAL A 20 12.16 12.05 -12.69
N GLU A 21 11.30 11.94 -13.72
CA GLU A 21 10.11 12.79 -13.86
C GLU A 21 9.16 12.68 -12.66
N ARG A 22 9.05 11.47 -12.09
CA ARG A 22 8.16 11.17 -10.95
C ARG A 22 8.82 11.32 -9.59
N LYS A 23 10.10 11.73 -9.55
CA LYS A 23 10.89 11.88 -8.31
C LYS A 23 10.87 10.62 -7.43
N LEU A 24 10.92 9.45 -8.07
CA LEU A 24 10.89 8.15 -7.40
C LEU A 24 12.32 7.76 -7.00
N TYR A 25 12.71 8.15 -5.80
CA TYR A 25 13.99 7.77 -5.22
C TYR A 25 13.87 6.50 -4.37
N PRO A 26 14.91 5.66 -4.30
CA PRO A 26 14.92 4.52 -3.41
C PRO A 26 14.77 4.98 -1.96
N ASN A 27 13.77 4.43 -1.27
CA ASN A 27 13.52 4.71 0.14
C ASN A 27 14.37 3.80 1.05
N VAL A 28 14.26 4.00 2.36
CA VAL A 28 14.96 3.15 3.36
C VAL A 28 14.57 1.67 3.24
N ASP A 29 13.33 1.37 2.84
CA ASP A 29 12.81 0.02 2.71
C ASP A 29 13.47 -0.77 1.57
N PHE A 30 13.90 -0.07 0.51
CA PHE A 30 14.63 -0.69 -0.60
C PHE A 30 15.97 -1.29 -0.12
N TYR A 31 16.68 -0.57 0.74
CA TYR A 31 17.97 -1.03 1.28
C TYR A 31 17.78 -2.04 2.42
N SER A 32 16.82 -1.82 3.32
CA SER A 32 16.57 -2.72 4.44
C SER A 32 16.06 -4.09 3.97
N GLY A 33 15.24 -4.16 2.91
CA GLY A 33 14.79 -5.42 2.32
C GLY A 33 15.94 -6.26 1.73
N LEU A 34 16.95 -5.62 1.14
CA LEU A 34 18.15 -6.32 0.66
C LEU A 34 18.98 -6.87 1.84
N ILE A 35 19.10 -6.10 2.92
CA ILE A 35 19.81 -6.52 4.14
C ILE A 35 19.09 -7.70 4.80
N TYR A 36 17.76 -7.64 4.97
CA TYR A 36 17.00 -8.75 5.57
C TYR A 36 17.06 -10.03 4.74
N ARG A 37 17.06 -9.91 3.40
CA ARG A 37 17.27 -11.05 2.51
C ARG A 37 18.68 -11.62 2.64
N ALA A 38 19.71 -10.77 2.79
CA ALA A 38 21.08 -11.21 3.00
C ALA A 38 21.29 -11.89 4.38
N ILE A 39 20.54 -11.47 5.40
CA ILE A 39 20.52 -12.11 6.73
C ILE A 39 19.78 -13.46 6.71
N GLY A 40 18.95 -13.73 5.70
CA GLY A 40 18.25 -15.01 5.50
C GLY A 40 16.81 -15.03 6.01
N PHE A 41 16.20 -13.88 6.28
CA PHE A 41 14.79 -13.82 6.65
C PHE A 41 13.88 -14.02 5.43
N PRO A 42 12.73 -14.71 5.58
CA PRO A 42 11.72 -14.78 4.53
C PRO A 42 11.13 -13.40 4.27
N THR A 43 10.75 -13.10 3.03
CA THR A 43 10.14 -11.82 2.64
C THR A 43 8.84 -11.51 3.37
N GLU A 44 8.13 -12.54 3.82
CA GLU A 44 6.90 -12.45 4.61
C GLU A 44 7.13 -11.81 5.99
N PHE A 45 8.35 -11.88 6.53
CA PHE A 45 8.70 -11.34 7.84
C PHE A 45 9.17 -9.88 7.81
N PHE A 46 9.38 -9.30 6.62
CA PHE A 46 9.87 -7.92 6.51
C PHE A 46 8.96 -6.88 7.21
N PRO A 47 7.62 -6.96 7.11
CA PRO A 47 6.73 -6.05 7.82
C PRO A 47 6.84 -6.20 9.35
N VAL A 48 7.09 -7.41 9.85
CA VAL A 48 7.23 -7.68 11.29
C VAL A 48 8.52 -7.07 11.83
N LEU A 49 9.63 -7.25 11.10
CA LEU A 49 10.93 -6.66 11.45
C LEU A 49 10.90 -5.12 11.41
N PHE A 50 10.06 -4.53 10.56
CA PHE A 50 9.82 -3.09 10.54
C PHE A 50 8.94 -2.63 11.71
N ALA A 51 7.93 -3.41 12.11
CA ALA A 51 7.00 -3.04 13.16
C ALA A 51 7.68 -2.94 14.54
N ILE A 52 8.58 -3.87 14.88
CA ILE A 52 9.25 -3.95 16.19
C ILE A 52 9.90 -2.61 16.60
N PRO A 53 10.83 -2.01 15.82
CA PRO A 53 11.43 -0.73 16.20
C PRO A 53 10.43 0.43 16.17
N ARG A 54 9.38 0.36 15.33
CA ARG A 54 8.35 1.43 15.25
C ARG A 54 7.43 1.45 16.47
N MET A 55 7.29 0.34 17.20
CA MET A 55 6.49 0.29 18.43
C MET A 55 6.93 1.34 19.47
N ALA A 56 8.24 1.56 19.63
CA ALA A 56 8.74 2.58 20.57
C ALA A 56 8.26 3.99 20.19
N GLY A 57 8.25 4.33 18.90
CA GLY A 57 7.74 5.59 18.40
C GLY A 57 6.21 5.71 18.50
N TYR A 58 5.48 4.62 18.28
CA TYR A 58 4.02 4.63 18.49
C TYR A 58 3.66 4.89 19.94
N LEU A 59 4.37 4.26 20.88
CA LEU A 59 4.15 4.48 22.31
C LEU A 59 4.49 5.91 22.73
N SER A 60 5.57 6.50 22.18
CA SER A 60 5.92 7.89 22.49
C SER A 60 4.87 8.87 21.99
N HIS A 61 4.40 8.72 20.75
CA HIS A 61 3.33 9.57 20.20
C HIS A 61 2.01 9.38 20.92
N TRP A 62 1.67 8.15 21.32
CA TRP A 62 0.47 7.88 22.09
C TRP A 62 0.52 8.56 23.46
N ARG A 63 1.66 8.48 24.15
CA ARG A 63 1.87 9.17 25.43
C ARG A 63 1.79 10.69 25.29
N GLU A 64 2.47 11.25 24.29
CA GLU A 64 2.42 12.68 23.99
C GLU A 64 0.98 13.15 23.72
N SER A 65 0.20 12.35 23.00
CA SER A 65 -1.22 12.61 22.76
C SER A 65 -2.12 12.44 23.99
N LEU A 66 -1.66 11.79 25.07
CA LEU A 66 -2.45 11.70 26.31
C LEU A 66 -2.11 12.82 27.29
N ASP A 67 -0.85 13.27 27.26
CA ASP A 67 -0.34 14.32 28.14
C ASP A 67 -0.76 15.73 27.66
N ASP A 68 -1.23 15.87 26.41
CA ASP A 68 -1.74 17.14 25.86
C ASP A 68 -3.15 17.48 26.43
N PRO A 69 -3.33 18.62 27.13
CA PRO A 69 -4.61 19.01 27.70
C PRO A 69 -5.68 19.35 26.65
N ASP A 70 -5.30 19.67 25.41
CA ASP A 70 -6.22 20.02 24.32
C ASP A 70 -6.57 18.83 23.41
N THR A 71 -6.19 17.62 23.79
CA THR A 71 -6.40 16.42 22.97
C THR A 71 -7.89 16.19 22.68
N LYS A 72 -8.23 16.19 21.39
CA LYS A 72 -9.58 15.90 20.90
C LYS A 72 -9.61 14.60 20.12
N ILE A 73 -10.73 13.90 20.20
CA ILE A 73 -10.97 12.68 19.42
C ILE A 73 -10.97 13.04 17.93
N MET A 74 -10.10 12.39 17.15
CA MET A 74 -10.02 12.61 15.70
C MET A 74 -11.29 12.06 15.02
N ARG A 75 -12.19 12.96 14.60
CA ARG A 75 -13.47 12.65 13.94
C ARG A 75 -13.57 13.37 12.60
N SER A 76 -12.84 12.89 11.59
CA SER A 76 -12.92 13.46 10.24
C SER A 76 -14.32 13.31 9.65
N ALA A 77 -14.86 14.37 9.06
CA ALA A 77 -16.11 14.33 8.31
C ALA A 77 -15.90 13.78 6.89
N GLN A 78 -16.97 13.27 6.29
CA GLN A 78 -17.00 12.84 4.90
C GLN A 78 -17.94 13.75 4.10
N VAL A 79 -17.55 14.10 2.86
CA VAL A 79 -18.43 14.76 1.90
C VAL A 79 -19.27 13.71 1.18
N TYR A 80 -20.58 13.77 1.34
CA TYR A 80 -21.51 12.84 0.70
C TYR A 80 -21.79 13.25 -0.75
N THR A 81 -21.41 12.42 -1.72
CA THR A 81 -21.69 12.59 -3.16
C THR A 81 -22.66 11.55 -3.72
N GLY A 82 -23.31 10.80 -2.83
CA GLY A 82 -24.25 9.73 -3.20
C GLY A 82 -25.63 10.27 -3.58
N VAL A 83 -26.52 9.34 -3.96
CA VAL A 83 -27.93 9.65 -4.18
C VAL A 83 -28.66 9.62 -2.85
N TRP A 84 -29.23 10.77 -2.46
CA TRP A 84 -29.92 11.05 -1.20
C TRP A 84 -30.99 10.02 -0.77
N LEU A 85 -32.25 10.41 -0.72
CA LEU A 85 -33.33 9.53 -0.28
C LEU A 85 -33.65 8.55 -1.40
N ARG A 86 -33.48 7.26 -1.12
CA ARG A 86 -33.97 6.18 -1.98
C ARG A 86 -35.06 5.42 -1.24
N HIS A 87 -36.24 5.34 -1.84
CA HIS A 87 -37.29 4.47 -1.31
C HIS A 87 -36.84 3.02 -1.43
N TYR A 88 -37.01 2.27 -0.34
CA TYR A 88 -36.69 0.85 -0.32
C TYR A 88 -37.66 0.09 -1.23
N MET A 89 -37.11 -0.65 -2.19
CA MET A 89 -37.88 -1.53 -3.07
C MET A 89 -37.86 -2.97 -2.52
N PRO A 90 -39.02 -3.59 -2.25
CA PRO A 90 -39.11 -4.99 -1.83
C PRO A 90 -38.37 -5.90 -2.81
N LEU A 91 -37.74 -6.96 -2.29
CA LEU A 91 -36.85 -7.82 -3.07
C LEU A 91 -37.51 -8.39 -4.34
N LYS A 92 -38.81 -8.70 -4.27
CA LYS A 92 -39.59 -9.27 -5.38
C LYS A 92 -39.78 -8.30 -6.54
N ASP A 93 -39.74 -6.99 -6.27
CA ASP A 93 -40.00 -5.95 -7.26
C ASP A 93 -38.70 -5.38 -7.84
N ARG A 94 -37.53 -5.75 -7.28
CA ARG A 94 -36.23 -5.34 -7.81
C ARG A 94 -36.02 -6.00 -9.17
N SER A 95 -35.82 -5.20 -10.22
CA SER A 95 -35.40 -5.74 -11.51
C SER A 95 -34.06 -6.47 -11.34
N PRO A 96 -33.90 -7.71 -11.80
CA PRO A 96 -32.60 -8.36 -11.84
C PRO A 96 -31.68 -7.48 -12.68
N SER A 97 -30.63 -6.94 -12.06
CA SER A 97 -29.68 -6.09 -12.75
C SER A 97 -28.85 -6.93 -13.71
N THR A 98 -29.20 -6.94 -15.00
CA THR A 98 -28.46 -7.69 -16.04
C THR A 98 -27.01 -7.19 -16.21
N GLU A 99 -26.71 -5.98 -15.75
CA GLU A 99 -25.43 -5.30 -16.01
C GLU A 99 -24.65 -4.89 -14.74
N THR A 100 -25.26 -4.89 -13.55
CA THR A 100 -24.72 -4.21 -12.36
C THR A 100 -23.97 -5.11 -11.38
N ASP A 101 -23.98 -6.43 -11.60
CA ASP A 101 -23.17 -7.41 -10.84
C ASP A 101 -21.87 -7.78 -11.56
N LYS A 102 -21.60 -7.13 -12.70
CA LYS A 102 -20.22 -7.03 -13.18
C LYS A 102 -19.52 -6.12 -12.19
N PHE A 103 -18.75 -6.68 -11.25
CA PHE A 103 -17.70 -5.91 -10.57
C PHE A 103 -17.02 -5.10 -11.67
N GLY A 104 -17.18 -3.77 -11.66
CA GLY A 104 -16.61 -2.92 -12.70
C GLY A 104 -15.17 -3.36 -12.88
N GLN A 105 -14.74 -3.66 -14.11
CA GLN A 105 -13.39 -4.14 -14.38
C GLN A 105 -12.42 -3.12 -13.78
N VAL A 106 -11.99 -3.37 -12.54
CA VAL A 106 -11.07 -2.48 -11.85
C VAL A 106 -9.81 -2.62 -12.67
N SER A 107 -9.41 -1.52 -13.32
CA SER A 107 -8.18 -1.51 -14.11
C SER A 107 -7.08 -2.13 -13.25
N VAL A 108 -6.48 -3.21 -13.75
CA VAL A 108 -5.47 -3.99 -13.02
C VAL A 108 -4.51 -3.02 -12.35
N SER A 109 -4.52 -2.97 -11.02
CA SER A 109 -3.73 -2.00 -10.28
C SER A 109 -2.26 -2.14 -10.68
N ASN A 110 -1.51 -1.04 -10.63
CA ASN A 110 -0.07 -1.11 -10.93
C ASN A 110 0.65 -2.13 -10.03
N ALA A 111 0.14 -2.41 -8.83
CA ALA A 111 0.63 -3.47 -7.96
C ALA A 111 0.34 -4.88 -8.52
N THR A 112 -0.86 -5.12 -9.03
CA THR A 112 -1.25 -6.40 -9.65
C THR A 112 -0.47 -6.65 -10.95
N ARG A 113 -0.27 -5.61 -11.78
CA ARG A 113 0.51 -5.70 -13.03
C ARG A 113 1.97 -6.08 -12.77
N ARG A 114 2.57 -5.54 -11.70
CA ARG A 114 3.94 -5.88 -11.28
C ARG A 114 4.10 -7.32 -10.79
N ARG A 115 3.09 -7.89 -10.11
CA ARG A 115 3.13 -9.30 -9.70
C ARG A 115 3.08 -10.26 -10.89
N LEU A 116 2.22 -9.96 -11.87
CA LEU A 116 2.04 -10.79 -13.07
C LEU A 116 3.24 -10.70 -14.03
N ALA A 117 3.93 -9.56 -14.06
CA ALA A 117 5.14 -9.39 -14.86
C ALA A 117 6.31 -10.29 -14.40
N GLY A 118 6.26 -10.84 -13.19
CA GLY A 118 7.26 -11.77 -12.67
C GLY A 118 6.84 -13.25 -12.74
N SER A 119 5.68 -13.56 -13.34
CA SER A 119 5.11 -14.93 -13.37
C SER A 119 4.96 -15.51 -14.78
N GLY A 120 5.68 -14.98 -15.78
CA GLY A 120 5.78 -15.57 -17.11
C GLY A 120 7.24 -15.89 -17.41
N ASP A 121 7.50 -17.18 -17.65
CA ASP A 121 8.70 -17.84 -18.22
C ASP A 121 10.10 -17.27 -17.94
#